data_AF-A0AA39ZXZ6-F1
#
_entry.id   AF-A0AA39ZXZ6-F1
#
_cell.length_a   1.000
_cell.length_b   1.000
_cell.length_c   1.000
_cell.angle_alpha   90.00
_cell.angle_beta   90.00
_cell.angle_gamma   90.00
#
_symmetry.space_group_name_H-M   'P 1'
#
loop_
_entity.id
_entity.type
_entity.pdbx_description
1 polymer ?
#
loop_
_entity_poly.entity_id
_entity_poly.type
_entity_poly.pdbx_seq_one_letter_code
_entity_poly.pdbx_strand_id
1 'polypeptide(L)'
;MSHLSCFCYKGFGEEKRRELWYSQAVRVGDKIECAGQGGWNPDTSEVHKDLSDEIDQAFENVDLALRTAGGKRWVQVYKLNIYLSH
;
A
#
# COMPACT_ATOMS: atom_id res chain seq x y z
N MET A 1 -10.17 -16.27 -14.00
CA MET A 1 -9.59 -15.46 -12.91
C MET A 1 -8.20 -15.97 -12.62
N SER A 2 -7.20 -15.09 -12.45
CA SER A 2 -5.84 -15.50 -12.08
C SER A 2 -5.86 -16.20 -10.72
N HIS A 3 -5.01 -17.20 -10.53
CA HIS A 3 -4.80 -17.91 -9.26
C HIS A 3 -4.09 -17.07 -8.18
N LEU A 4 -3.82 -15.80 -8.47
CA LEU A 4 -3.10 -14.88 -7.59
C LEU A 4 -4.01 -14.38 -6.47
N SER A 5 -3.45 -14.31 -5.26
CA SER A 5 -4.14 -13.73 -4.11
C SER A 5 -3.93 -12.21 -4.09
N CYS A 6 -5.01 -11.47 -4.27
CA CYS A 6 -5.04 -10.02 -4.20
C CYS A 6 -5.54 -9.55 -2.84
N PHE A 7 -4.87 -8.54 -2.28
CA PHE A 7 -5.11 -8.03 -0.93
C PHE A 7 -5.38 -6.52 -0.97
N CYS A 8 -6.38 -6.10 -0.21
CA CYS A 8 -6.77 -4.70 -0.04
C CYS A 8 -7.06 -4.50 1.44
N TYR A 9 -6.41 -3.53 2.07
CA TYR A 9 -6.73 -3.18 3.46
C TYR A 9 -8.05 -2.41 3.51
N LYS A 10 -8.71 -2.46 4.68
CA LYS A 10 -10.00 -1.81 4.94
C LYS A 10 -9.92 -0.30 4.71
N GLY A 11 -11.02 0.31 4.26
CA GLY A 11 -11.10 1.74 4.02
C GLY A 11 -10.62 2.07 2.61
N PHE A 12 -9.58 2.88 2.49
CA PHE A 12 -9.04 3.35 1.21
C PHE A 12 -8.76 2.18 0.25
N GLY A 13 -8.19 1.06 0.73
CA GLY A 13 -7.84 -0.05 -0.15
C GLY A 13 -9.04 -0.70 -0.84
N GLU A 14 -10.07 -1.05 -0.06
CA GLU A 14 -11.32 -1.63 -0.56
C GLU A 14 -12.14 -0.66 -1.42
N GLU A 15 -12.13 0.63 -1.10
CA GLU A 15 -12.73 1.69 -1.91
C GLU A 15 -12.04 1.78 -3.28
N LYS A 16 -10.72 1.97 -3.31
CA LYS A 16 -9.97 2.12 -4.56
C LYS A 16 -9.95 0.85 -5.40
N ARG A 17 -10.08 -0.34 -4.80
CA ARG A 17 -10.31 -1.56 -5.56
C ARG A 17 -11.60 -1.49 -6.39
N ARG A 18 -12.68 -0.96 -5.82
CA ARG A 18 -13.98 -0.84 -6.49
C ARG A 18 -13.98 0.26 -7.55
N GLU A 19 -13.31 1.37 -7.28
CA GLU A 19 -13.28 2.53 -8.18
C GLU A 19 -12.27 2.40 -9.32
N LEU A 20 -11.07 1.92 -9.00
CA LEU A 20 -9.89 1.98 -9.87
C LEU A 20 -9.36 0.59 -10.27
N TRP A 21 -10.01 -0.48 -9.83
CA TRP A 21 -9.78 -1.85 -10.31
C TRP A 21 -8.36 -2.39 -10.09
N TYR A 22 -7.65 -1.88 -9.06
CA TYR A 22 -6.35 -2.40 -8.62
C TYR A 22 -6.42 -2.97 -7.20
N SER A 23 -5.32 -3.54 -6.72
CA SER A 23 -5.19 -4.06 -5.35
C SER A 23 -3.91 -3.53 -4.72
N GLN A 24 -3.95 -3.25 -3.42
CA GLN A 24 -2.83 -2.64 -2.69
C GLN A 24 -1.63 -3.58 -2.58
N ALA A 25 -1.88 -4.89 -2.56
CA ALA A 25 -0.83 -5.89 -2.67
C ALA A 25 -1.31 -7.13 -3.40
N VAL A 26 -0.40 -7.80 -4.11
CA VAL A 26 -0.62 -9.11 -4.73
C VAL A 26 0.50 -10.04 -4.29
N ARG A 27 0.13 -11.26 -3.86
CA ARG A 27 1.11 -12.28 -3.52
C ARG A 27 1.33 -13.21 -4.71
N VAL A 28 2.60 -13.33 -5.11
CA VAL A 28 3.07 -14.19 -6.20
C VAL A 28 4.10 -15.16 -5.62
N GLY A 29 3.64 -16.34 -5.20
CA GLY A 29 4.45 -17.30 -4.46
C GLY A 29 4.93 -16.71 -3.13
N ASP A 30 6.25 -16.57 -2.98
CA ASP A 30 6.88 -16.01 -1.78
C ASP A 30 7.11 -14.49 -1.85
N LYS A 31 6.83 -13.86 -2.99
CA LYS A 31 6.98 -12.42 -3.19
C LYS A 31 5.64 -11.71 -2.97
N ILE A 32 5.71 -10.54 -2.35
CA ILE A 32 4.61 -9.57 -2.32
C ILE A 32 4.97 -8.44 -3.28
N GLU A 33 4.11 -8.20 -4.25
CA GLU A 33 4.16 -7.00 -5.09
C GLU A 33 3.21 -5.97 -4.46
N CYS A 34 3.77 -4.86 -3.98
CA CYS A 34 3.02 -3.77 -3.38
C CYS A 34 2.70 -2.70 -4.43
N ALA A 35 1.45 -2.25 -4.51
CA ALA A 35 1.11 -1.06 -5.27
C ALA A 35 1.70 0.19 -4.59
N GLY A 36 1.83 1.28 -5.35
CA GLY A 36 2.27 2.57 -4.80
C GLY A 36 1.41 3.00 -3.61
N GLN A 37 2.05 3.43 -2.53
CA GLN A 37 1.40 3.99 -1.35
C GLN A 37 1.83 5.45 -1.22
N GLY A 38 0.86 6.33 -0.97
CA GLY A 38 1.06 7.75 -0.69
C GLY A 38 0.55 8.08 0.71
N GLY A 39 0.68 9.34 1.13
CA GLY A 39 0.38 9.77 2.49
C GLY A 39 -1.09 10.01 2.78
N TRP A 40 -1.98 9.19 2.24
CA TRP A 40 -3.40 9.22 2.60
C TRP A 40 -3.63 8.47 3.92
N ASN A 41 -4.56 8.94 4.73
CA ASN A 41 -5.06 8.20 5.87
C ASN A 41 -5.90 7.00 5.35
N PRO A 42 -5.66 5.76 5.81
CA PRO A 42 -6.35 4.58 5.30
C PRO A 42 -7.85 4.54 5.65
N ASP A 43 -8.27 5.24 6.71
CA ASP A 43 -9.67 5.28 7.17
C ASP A 43 -10.45 6.46 6.60
N THR A 44 -9.83 7.65 6.49
CA THR A 44 -10.51 8.89 6.05
C THR A 44 -10.20 9.29 4.60
N SER A 45 -9.20 8.67 3.97
CA SER A 45 -8.68 9.04 2.64
C SER A 45 -8.10 10.46 2.54
N GLU A 46 -7.95 11.18 3.67
CA GLU A 46 -7.36 12.51 3.71
C GLU A 46 -5.84 12.45 3.58
N VAL A 47 -5.23 13.41 2.88
CA VAL A 47 -3.78 13.51 2.72
C VAL A 47 -3.24 14.62 3.61
N HIS A 48 -2.10 14.37 4.26
CA HIS A 48 -1.43 15.37 5.09
C HIS A 48 -1.00 16.59 4.25
N LYS A 49 -1.06 17.77 4.86
CA LYS A 49 -0.59 19.02 4.20
C LYS A 49 0.91 19.21 4.31
N ASP A 50 1.50 18.70 5.39
CA ASP A 50 2.95 18.73 5.59
C ASP A 50 3.58 17.55 4.86
N LEU A 51 4.66 17.83 4.13
CA LEU A 51 5.35 16.82 3.33
C LEU A 51 5.99 15.73 4.20
N SER A 52 6.51 16.08 5.37
CA SER A 52 7.10 15.09 6.28
C SER A 52 6.04 14.12 6.76
N ASP A 53 4.88 14.64 7.17
CA ASP A 53 3.76 13.81 7.62
C ASP A 53 3.20 12.94 6.48
N GLU A 54 3.13 13.49 5.25
CA GLU A 54 2.70 12.72 4.08
C GLU A 54 3.68 11.55 3.79
N ILE A 55 4.98 11.79 3.88
CA ILE A 55 6.01 10.76 3.73
C ILE A 55 5.86 9.70 4.82
N ASP A 56 5.77 10.09 6.09
CA ASP A 56 5.64 9.14 7.19
C ASP A 56 4.38 8.27 7.03
N GLN A 57 3.24 8.88 6.69
CA GLN A 57 2.00 8.16 6.43
C GLN A 57 2.12 7.21 5.23
N ALA A 58 2.83 7.59 4.17
CA ALA A 58 3.07 6.72 3.02
C ALA A 58 3.86 5.46 3.42
N PHE A 59 4.87 5.60 4.27
CA PHE A 59 5.63 4.48 4.80
C PHE A 59 4.78 3.58 5.73
N GLU A 60 3.91 4.16 6.56
CA GLU A 60 2.94 3.39 7.34
C GLU A 60 1.96 2.60 6.46
N ASN A 61 1.53 3.19 5.34
CA ASN A 61 0.65 2.52 4.38
C ASN A 61 1.34 1.36 3.66
N VAL A 62 2.65 1.46 3.37
CA VAL A 62 3.45 0.32 2.88
C VAL A 62 3.45 -0.80 3.92
N ASP A 63 3.72 -0.47 5.19
CA ASP A 63 3.72 -1.46 6.27
C ASP A 63 2.34 -2.13 6.42
N LEU A 64 1.25 -1.36 6.32
CA LEU A 64 -0.12 -1.87 6.34
C LEU A 64 -0.38 -2.83 5.18
N ALA A 65 -0.08 -2.42 3.93
CA ALA A 65 -0.27 -3.24 2.74
C ALA A 65 0.51 -4.57 2.82
N LEU A 66 1.77 -4.52 3.28
CA LEU A 66 2.59 -5.72 3.47
C LEU A 66 1.99 -6.65 4.53
N ARG A 67 1.56 -6.12 5.69
CA ARG A 67 0.93 -6.91 6.75
C ARG A 67 -0.37 -7.57 6.27
N THR A 68 -1.21 -6.85 5.54
CA THR A 68 -2.47 -7.39 5.00
C THR A 68 -2.22 -8.55 4.03
N ALA A 69 -1.11 -8.54 3.28
CA ALA A 69 -0.69 -9.64 2.41
C ALA A 69 0.11 -10.75 3.11
N GLY A 70 0.16 -10.75 4.45
CA GLY A 70 0.86 -11.74 5.27
C GLY A 70 2.39 -11.56 5.31
N GLY A 71 2.90 -10.39 4.94
CA GLY A 71 4.32 -10.04 5.03
C GLY A 71 4.77 -9.68 6.44
N LYS A 72 6.08 -9.78 6.69
CA LYS A 72 6.72 -9.45 7.97
C LYS A 72 7.18 -8.01 8.04
N ARG A 73 6.39 -7.06 7.52
CA ARG A 73 6.70 -5.62 7.58
C ARG A 73 7.99 -5.29 6.78
N TRP A 74 8.61 -4.16 7.13
CA TRP A 74 9.83 -3.63 6.51
C TRP A 74 11.03 -4.58 6.46
N VAL A 75 11.16 -5.55 7.37
CA VAL A 75 12.32 -6.47 7.41
C VAL A 75 12.46 -7.34 6.17
N GLN A 76 11.39 -7.48 5.37
CA GLN A 76 11.38 -8.25 4.12
C GLN A 76 11.46 -7.37 2.86
N VAL A 77 11.53 -6.04 3.03
CA VAL A 77 11.62 -5.10 1.90
C VAL A 77 13.07 -5.02 1.44
N TYR A 78 13.33 -5.40 0.19
CA TYR A 78 14.68 -5.38 -0.39
C TYR A 78 14.86 -4.30 -1.47
N LYS A 79 13.77 -3.69 -1.96
CA LYS A 79 13.78 -2.64 -2.98
C LYS A 79 12.65 -1.64 -2.69
N LEU A 80 12.99 -0.36 -2.80
CA LEU A 80 12.05 0.75 -2.71
C LEU A 80 12.27 1.67 -3.92
N ASN A 81 11.17 2.12 -4.55
CA ASN A 81 11.20 3.17 -5.55
C ASN A 81 10.37 4.33 -5.01
N ILE A 82 10.98 5.52 -4.90
CA ILE A 82 10.32 6.72 -4.36
C ILE A 82 10.10 7.69 -5.53
N TYR A 83 8.87 8.20 -5.67
CA TYR A 83 8.51 9.23 -6.64
C TYR A 83 8.07 10.47 -5.86
N LEU A 84 8.69 11.62 -6.14
CA LEU A 84 8.38 12.90 -5.51
C LEU A 84 7.93 13.89 -6.58
N SER A 85 6.87 14.64 -6.30
CA SER A 85 6.46 15.80 -7.10
C SER A 85 7.03 17.06 -6.46
N HIS A 86 7.96 17.72 -7.14
CA HIS A 86 8.45 19.06 -6.82
C HIS A 86 7.92 20.04 -7.86
#